data_AF-A0A7M3ZUS5-F1
#
_entry.id   AF-A0A7M3ZUS5-F1
#
_cell.length_a   1.000
_cell.length_b   1.000
_cell.length_c   1.000
_cell.angle_alpha   90.00
_cell.angle_beta   90.00
_cell.angle_gamma   90.00
#
_symmetry.space_group_name_H-M   'P 1'
#
loop_
_entity.id
_entity.type
_entity.pdbx_description
1 polymer ?
#
loop_
_entity_poly.entity_id
_entity_poly.type
_entity_poly.pdbx_seq_one_letter_code
_entity_poly.pdbx_strand_id
1 'polypeptide(L)'
;VAAGQWEYQIFAKGAKDAGDQIWVSRYLAERNAEKYGLAIDWHPKPLGDTDWNGSGMHANFSDGRMRDEGGEKLLSEICEAFGKNIKKHIDVYGAHNEMRLTGKHETQSIHEFSYGVSDRGASIRIPIGTIEDGWKGRLEDRRPASNGDPYKIAAVIIETTKSAY
;
A
#
# COMPACT_ATOMS: atom_id res chain seq x y z
N VAL A 1 11.75 11.77 4.84
CA VAL A 1 12.10 10.99 3.62
C VAL A 1 13.62 10.92 3.54
N ALA A 2 14.21 9.76 3.21
CA ALA A 2 15.67 9.60 3.20
C ALA A 2 16.32 10.17 1.93
N ALA A 3 17.55 10.69 2.04
CA ALA A 3 18.33 11.09 0.88
C ALA A 3 18.63 9.88 -0.02
N GLY A 4 18.40 10.00 -1.32
CA GLY A 4 18.54 8.88 -2.27
C GLY A 4 17.32 7.95 -2.37
N GLN A 5 16.26 8.20 -1.58
CA GLN A 5 14.99 7.49 -1.70
C GLN A 5 14.12 8.11 -2.80
N TRP A 6 13.54 7.26 -3.66
CA TRP A 6 12.70 7.68 -4.78
C TRP A 6 11.40 6.88 -4.83
N GLU A 7 10.40 7.43 -5.51
CA GLU A 7 9.11 6.78 -5.73
C GLU A 7 8.71 6.93 -7.21
N TYR A 8 8.00 5.92 -7.72
CA TYR A 8 7.26 5.97 -8.97
C TYR A 8 5.94 5.21 -8.80
N GLN A 9 4.94 5.52 -9.63
CA GLN A 9 3.61 4.90 -9.54
C GLN A 9 3.27 4.15 -10.83
N ILE A 10 2.65 2.98 -10.67
CA ILE A 10 2.10 2.17 -11.77
C ILE A 10 0.58 2.25 -11.72
N PHE A 11 -0.03 2.78 -12.78
CA PHE A 11 -1.48 3.02 -12.87
C PHE A 11 -2.23 1.89 -13.60
N ALA A 12 -1.80 0.64 -13.42
CA ALA A 12 -2.40 -0.53 -14.06
C ALA A 12 -3.86 -0.72 -13.64
N LYS A 13 -4.66 -1.31 -14.53
CA LYS A 13 -6.07 -1.65 -14.27
C LYS A 13 -6.20 -3.16 -14.11
N GLY A 14 -6.62 -3.59 -12.92
CA GLY A 14 -6.77 -5.01 -12.58
C GLY A 14 -5.52 -5.60 -11.91
N ALA A 15 -5.73 -6.53 -10.99
CA ALA A 15 -4.66 -7.09 -10.15
C ALA A 15 -3.59 -7.83 -10.95
N LYS A 16 -3.98 -8.53 -12.03
CA LYS A 16 -3.04 -9.24 -12.90
C LYS A 16 -2.04 -8.25 -13.52
N ASP A 17 -2.55 -7.25 -14.23
CA ASP A 17 -1.71 -6.28 -14.92
C ASP A 17 -0.91 -5.40 -13.95
N ALA A 18 -1.46 -5.11 -12.76
CA ALA A 18 -0.71 -4.44 -11.69
C ALA A 18 0.50 -5.27 -11.24
N GLY A 19 0.32 -6.58 -11.02
CA GLY A 19 1.41 -7.48 -10.70
C GLY A 19 2.46 -7.57 -11.81
N ASP A 20 2.02 -7.78 -13.05
CA ASP A 20 2.91 -7.87 -14.23
C ASP A 20 3.76 -6.60 -14.37
N GLN A 21 3.11 -5.43 -14.36
CA GLN A 21 3.79 -4.15 -14.61
C GLN A 21 4.71 -3.75 -13.46
N ILE A 22 4.36 -4.02 -12.20
CA ILE A 22 5.25 -3.73 -11.06
C ILE A 22 6.53 -4.57 -11.15
N TRP A 23 6.41 -5.87 -11.46
CA TRP A 23 7.60 -6.73 -11.59
C TRP A 23 8.50 -6.30 -12.75
N VAL A 24 7.93 -6.04 -13.93
CA VAL A 24 8.70 -5.53 -15.07
C VAL A 24 9.32 -4.17 -14.75
N SER A 25 8.60 -3.29 -14.05
CA SER A 25 9.12 -1.98 -13.65
C SER A 25 10.30 -2.09 -12.68
N ARG A 26 10.24 -2.97 -11.67
CA ARG A 26 11.36 -3.24 -10.76
C ARG A 26 12.59 -3.72 -11.52
N TYR A 27 12.40 -4.68 -12.42
CA TYR A 27 13.47 -5.18 -13.30
C TYR A 27 14.10 -4.04 -14.12
N LEU A 28 13.29 -3.24 -14.82
CA LEU A 28 13.79 -2.12 -15.62
C LEU A 28 14.53 -1.08 -14.78
N ALA A 29 14.04 -0.79 -13.56
CA ALA A 29 14.69 0.13 -12.64
C ALA A 29 16.08 -0.35 -12.22
N GLU A 30 16.21 -1.62 -11.82
CA GLU A 30 17.50 -2.22 -11.46
C GLU A 30 18.47 -2.24 -12.65
N ARG A 31 17.99 -2.70 -13.82
CA ARG A 31 18.78 -2.71 -15.06
C ARG A 31 19.26 -1.32 -15.49
N ASN A 32 18.47 -0.29 -15.20
CA ASN A 32 18.88 1.09 -15.43
C ASN A 32 19.96 1.53 -14.42
N ALA A 33 19.78 1.23 -13.13
CA ALA A 33 20.73 1.57 -12.07
C ALA A 33 22.11 0.93 -12.29
N GLU A 34 22.16 -0.31 -12.77
CA GLU A 34 23.40 -1.04 -13.06
C GLU A 34 24.32 -0.27 -14.03
N LYS A 35 23.77 0.45 -15.02
CA LYS A 35 24.57 1.24 -15.99
C LYS A 35 25.36 2.36 -15.33
N TYR A 36 24.95 2.77 -14.13
CA TYR A 36 25.59 3.81 -13.34
C TYR A 36 26.39 3.22 -12.16
N GLY A 37 26.56 1.89 -12.09
CA GLY A 37 27.22 1.22 -10.97
C GLY A 37 26.44 1.31 -9.66
N LEU A 38 25.12 1.51 -9.73
CA LEU A 38 24.24 1.61 -8.57
C LEU A 38 23.38 0.35 -8.43
N ALA A 39 22.96 0.07 -7.20
CA ALA A 39 21.97 -0.97 -6.86
C ALA A 39 20.74 -0.32 -6.23
N ILE A 40 19.56 -0.92 -6.43
CA ILE A 40 18.32 -0.52 -5.77
C ILE A 40 18.07 -1.46 -4.59
N ASP A 41 17.88 -0.89 -3.41
CA ASP A 41 17.51 -1.63 -2.20
C ASP A 41 16.00 -1.52 -1.95
N TRP A 42 15.30 -2.66 -2.04
CA TRP A 42 13.87 -2.77 -1.78
C TRP A 42 13.55 -3.07 -0.31
N HIS A 43 14.55 -3.15 0.59
CA HIS A 43 14.32 -3.38 2.00
C HIS A 43 13.41 -2.27 2.58
N PRO A 44 12.37 -2.60 3.37
CA PRO A 44 11.42 -1.61 3.87
C PRO A 44 12.01 -0.61 4.87
N LYS A 45 13.16 -0.93 5.46
CA LYS A 45 13.89 -0.03 6.38
C LYS A 45 15.40 -0.19 6.14
N PRO A 46 15.95 0.36 5.04
CA PRO A 46 17.32 0.05 4.60
C PRO A 46 18.38 0.69 5.50
N LEU A 47 18.04 1.81 6.16
CA LEU A 47 18.93 2.53 7.08
C LEU A 47 18.77 2.10 8.56
N GLY A 48 18.15 0.94 8.83
CA GLY A 48 18.01 0.38 10.19
C GLY A 48 17.28 1.31 11.17
N ASP A 49 17.66 1.26 12.45
CA ASP A 49 17.09 2.10 13.52
C ASP A 49 17.69 3.52 13.50
N THR A 50 17.38 4.25 12.42
CA THR A 50 17.68 5.67 12.26
C THR A 50 16.39 6.47 12.10
N ASP A 51 16.47 7.79 12.27
CA ASP A 51 15.36 8.74 12.14
C ASP A 51 14.90 8.97 10.67
N TRP A 52 15.38 8.12 9.75
CA TRP A 52 15.00 8.18 8.33
C TRP A 52 13.77 7.32 8.04
N ASN A 53 12.93 7.76 7.11
CA ASN A 53 11.75 7.00 6.67
C ASN A 53 12.15 5.61 6.14
N GLY A 54 11.22 4.66 6.29
CA GLY A 54 11.26 3.41 5.52
C GLY A 54 10.66 3.57 4.13
N SER A 55 10.70 2.50 3.34
CA SER A 55 10.17 2.41 1.98
C SER A 55 8.94 1.50 1.94
N GLY A 56 7.79 2.05 1.53
CA GLY A 56 6.54 1.32 1.36
C GLY A 56 6.19 1.06 -0.10
N MET A 57 5.12 0.29 -0.33
CA MET A 57 4.47 0.13 -1.64
C MET A 57 2.97 0.37 -1.45
N HIS A 58 2.57 1.64 -1.26
CA HIS A 58 1.17 1.98 -1.02
C HIS A 58 0.29 1.46 -2.16
N ALA A 59 -0.77 0.72 -1.80
CA ALA A 59 -1.67 0.10 -2.75
C ALA A 59 -2.98 0.89 -2.81
N ASN A 60 -3.18 1.57 -3.92
CA ASN A 60 -4.43 2.27 -4.21
C ASN A 60 -5.40 1.28 -4.87
N PHE A 61 -6.60 1.12 -4.34
CA PHE A 61 -7.57 0.14 -4.87
C PHE A 61 -8.99 0.69 -4.91
N SER A 62 -9.74 0.23 -5.91
CA SER A 62 -11.17 0.46 -6.07
C SER A 62 -11.76 -0.60 -6.99
N ASP A 63 -13.05 -0.85 -6.87
CA ASP A 63 -13.82 -1.64 -7.84
C ASP A 63 -15.03 -0.85 -8.36
N GLY A 64 -15.88 -1.50 -9.17
CA GLY A 64 -17.08 -0.84 -9.72
C GLY A 64 -17.98 -0.27 -8.62
N ARG A 65 -18.28 -1.06 -7.58
CA ARG A 65 -19.16 -0.61 -6.49
C ARG A 65 -18.59 0.62 -5.76
N MET A 66 -17.30 0.62 -5.47
CA MET A 66 -16.65 1.77 -4.80
C MET A 66 -16.69 3.06 -5.64
N ARG A 67 -16.68 2.96 -6.97
CA ARG A 67 -16.65 4.14 -7.87
C ARG A 67 -18.03 4.57 -8.33
N ASP A 68 -18.94 3.61 -8.54
CA ASP A 68 -20.24 3.85 -9.16
C ASP A 68 -21.32 4.07 -8.09
N GLU A 69 -21.39 3.19 -7.08
CA GLU A 69 -22.32 3.28 -5.94
C GLU A 69 -21.73 4.20 -4.86
N GLY A 70 -20.53 3.87 -4.36
CA GLY A 70 -19.85 4.57 -3.28
C GLY A 70 -20.62 4.58 -1.95
N GLY A 71 -20.39 5.63 -1.17
CA GLY A 71 -21.05 5.89 0.11
C GLY A 71 -20.15 5.62 1.31
N GLU A 72 -20.28 6.49 2.32
CA GLU A 72 -19.50 6.39 3.57
C GLU A 72 -19.62 5.02 4.22
N LYS A 73 -20.85 4.50 4.27
CA LYS A 73 -21.13 3.17 4.83
C LYS A 73 -20.35 2.07 4.09
N LEU A 74 -20.42 2.03 2.76
CA LEU A 74 -19.73 1.01 1.95
C LEU A 74 -18.21 1.07 2.16
N LEU A 75 -17.61 2.26 2.09
CA LEU A 75 -16.17 2.42 2.26
C LEU A 75 -15.71 2.12 3.70
N SER A 76 -16.54 2.44 4.70
CA SER A 76 -16.29 2.11 6.11
C SER A 76 -16.37 0.60 6.34
N GLU A 77 -17.37 -0.10 5.79
CA GLU A 77 -17.51 -1.56 5.86
C GLU A 77 -16.29 -2.27 5.25
N ILE A 78 -15.76 -1.77 4.12
CA ILE A 78 -14.52 -2.28 3.52
C ILE A 78 -13.34 -2.06 4.48
N CYS A 79 -13.21 -0.86 5.07
CA CYS A 79 -12.12 -0.60 6.02
C CYS A 79 -12.21 -1.47 7.28
N GLU A 80 -13.41 -1.70 7.81
CA GLU A 80 -13.65 -2.62 8.92
C GLU A 80 -13.30 -4.08 8.56
N ALA A 81 -13.61 -4.53 7.34
CA ALA A 81 -13.22 -5.85 6.88
C ALA A 81 -11.69 -6.02 6.86
N PHE A 82 -10.95 -4.98 6.46
CA PHE A 82 -9.49 -4.97 6.53
C PHE A 82 -8.97 -5.03 7.98
N GLY A 83 -9.63 -4.33 8.91
CA GLY A 83 -9.33 -4.38 10.34
C GLY A 83 -9.60 -5.74 10.99
N LYS A 84 -10.54 -6.53 10.45
CA LYS A 84 -10.80 -7.91 10.89
C LYS A 84 -9.81 -8.93 10.31
N ASN A 85 -9.06 -8.57 9.28
CA ASN A 85 -8.17 -9.47 8.54
C ASN A 85 -6.68 -9.08 8.63
N ILE A 86 -6.26 -8.29 9.62
CA ILE A 86 -4.90 -7.72 9.73
C ILE A 86 -3.81 -8.76 9.51
N LYS A 87 -3.85 -9.88 10.23
CA LYS A 87 -2.82 -10.93 10.13
C LYS A 87 -2.67 -11.44 8.69
N LYS A 88 -3.79 -11.72 8.03
CA LYS A 88 -3.82 -12.23 6.65
C LYS A 88 -3.13 -11.27 5.67
N HIS A 89 -3.33 -9.97 5.85
CA HIS A 89 -2.66 -8.94 5.06
C HIS A 89 -1.16 -8.84 5.42
N ILE A 90 -0.83 -8.69 6.70
CA ILE A 90 0.56 -8.53 7.16
C ILE A 90 1.45 -9.72 6.77
N ASP A 91 0.92 -10.95 6.82
CA ASP A 91 1.62 -12.18 6.40
C ASP A 91 2.14 -12.13 4.95
N VAL A 92 1.52 -11.32 4.08
CA VAL A 92 1.91 -11.19 2.66
C VAL A 92 2.41 -9.79 2.27
N TYR A 93 2.46 -8.84 3.22
CA TYR A 93 2.81 -7.44 2.97
C TYR A 93 4.32 -7.16 2.94
N GLY A 94 5.13 -8.19 2.73
CA GLY A 94 6.58 -8.11 2.58
C GLY A 94 7.35 -8.43 3.87
N ALA A 95 8.55 -8.97 3.71
CA ALA A 95 9.40 -9.35 4.84
C ALA A 95 9.99 -8.13 5.54
N HIS A 96 10.25 -8.25 6.85
CA HIS A 96 10.85 -7.21 7.70
C HIS A 96 10.02 -5.94 7.84
N ASN A 97 8.71 -6.03 7.60
CA ASN A 97 7.82 -4.88 7.63
C ASN A 97 7.62 -4.33 9.06
N GLU A 98 7.86 -5.14 10.09
CA GLU A 98 7.89 -4.72 11.50
C GLU A 98 8.94 -3.65 11.78
N MET A 99 10.03 -3.61 10.99
CA MET A 99 11.06 -2.56 11.10
C MET A 99 10.60 -1.22 10.54
N ARG A 100 9.55 -1.23 9.69
CA ARG A 100 9.00 -0.03 9.06
C ARG A 100 7.73 0.45 9.76
N LEU A 101 6.78 -0.45 10.00
CA LEU A 101 5.47 -0.19 10.60
C LEU A 101 5.57 -0.06 12.12
N THR A 102 6.14 1.05 12.58
CA THR A 102 6.44 1.31 14.00
C THR A 102 5.51 2.35 14.64
N GLY A 103 4.58 2.93 13.87
CA GLY A 103 3.79 4.10 14.29
C GLY A 103 4.50 5.44 14.08
N LYS A 104 5.78 5.43 13.69
CA LYS A 104 6.57 6.62 13.35
C LYS A 104 6.62 6.83 11.83
N HIS A 105 7.01 8.04 11.41
CA HIS A 105 7.32 8.37 10.01
C HIS A 105 6.21 8.07 8.99
N GLU A 106 4.98 8.51 9.27
CA GLU A 106 3.81 8.32 8.39
C GLU A 106 3.40 6.85 8.18
N THR A 107 3.54 6.03 9.22
CA THR A 107 3.07 4.63 9.25
C THR A 107 2.29 4.37 10.52
N GLN A 108 1.38 3.39 10.47
CA GLN A 108 0.78 2.80 11.68
C GLN A 108 1.69 1.69 12.23
N SER A 109 1.59 1.40 13.52
CA SER A 109 2.16 0.21 14.16
C SER A 109 1.66 -1.06 13.48
N ILE A 110 2.53 -2.05 13.30
CA ILE A 110 2.17 -3.36 12.72
C ILE A 110 1.11 -4.13 13.54
N HIS A 111 0.97 -3.78 14.82
CA HIS A 111 0.04 -4.43 15.75
C HIS A 111 -1.30 -3.71 15.87
N GLU A 112 -1.43 -2.54 15.25
CA GLU A 112 -2.65 -1.73 15.30
C GLU A 112 -3.24 -1.57 13.90
N PHE A 113 -4.54 -1.28 13.86
CA PHE A 113 -5.21 -0.94 12.61
C PHE A 113 -6.07 0.29 12.82
N SER A 114 -5.95 1.23 11.89
CA SER A 114 -6.75 2.44 11.84
C SER A 114 -7.00 2.84 10.39
N TYR A 115 -8.11 3.51 10.14
CA TYR A 115 -8.38 4.17 8.88
C TYR A 115 -8.88 5.59 9.14
N GLY A 116 -8.59 6.50 8.22
CA GLY A 116 -8.91 7.91 8.44
C GLY A 116 -8.94 8.74 7.16
N VAL A 117 -9.71 9.82 7.23
CA VAL A 117 -9.80 10.84 6.18
C VAL A 117 -8.49 11.62 6.12
N SER A 118 -7.79 11.55 4.99
CA SER A 118 -6.49 12.22 4.79
C SER A 118 -5.41 11.90 5.82
N ASP A 119 -5.60 10.90 6.68
CA ASP A 119 -4.67 10.51 7.72
C ASP A 119 -3.52 9.67 7.13
N ARG A 120 -2.30 10.22 7.17
CA ARG A 120 -1.10 9.55 6.69
C ARG A 120 -0.50 8.58 7.72
N GLY A 121 -0.87 8.70 8.99
CA GLY A 121 -0.49 7.77 10.06
C GLY A 121 -1.40 6.54 10.12
N ALA A 122 -2.54 6.56 9.43
CA ALA A 122 -3.45 5.43 9.39
C ALA A 122 -2.92 4.25 8.56
N SER A 123 -3.45 3.06 8.84
CA SER A 123 -3.21 1.87 8.00
C SER A 123 -3.84 2.00 6.62
N ILE A 124 -5.09 2.45 6.56
CA ILE A 124 -5.79 2.79 5.33
C ILE A 124 -6.11 4.28 5.32
N ARG A 125 -5.66 4.97 4.27
CA ARG A 125 -6.03 6.37 4.04
C ARG A 125 -7.23 6.44 3.11
N ILE A 126 -8.22 7.23 3.48
CA ILE A 126 -9.32 7.66 2.60
C ILE A 126 -8.88 9.00 1.97
N PRO A 127 -8.58 9.04 0.66
CA PRO A 127 -8.17 10.27 -0.02
C PRO A 127 -9.28 11.32 0.03
N ILE A 128 -8.90 12.60 0.14
CA ILE A 128 -9.87 13.71 0.20
C ILE A 128 -10.80 13.73 -1.02
N GLY A 129 -10.27 13.46 -2.22
CA GLY A 129 -11.07 13.39 -3.45
C GLY A 129 -12.17 12.33 -3.40
N THR A 130 -11.96 11.21 -2.69
CA THR A 130 -13.01 10.20 -2.49
C THR A 130 -14.20 10.79 -1.75
N ILE A 131 -13.98 11.70 -0.79
CA ILE A 131 -15.03 12.33 0.01
C ILE A 131 -15.67 13.47 -0.75
N GLU A 132 -14.86 14.31 -1.41
CA GLU A 132 -15.33 15.41 -2.26
C GLU A 132 -16.23 14.90 -3.39
N ASP A 133 -15.96 13.69 -3.90
CA ASP A 133 -16.77 13.00 -4.91
C ASP A 133 -17.97 12.22 -4.32
N GLY A 134 -18.37 12.53 -3.08
CA GLY A 134 -19.53 11.92 -2.43
C GLY A 134 -19.29 10.49 -1.95
N TRP A 135 -18.11 10.23 -1.37
CA TRP A 135 -17.65 8.90 -0.96
C TRP A 135 -17.55 7.90 -2.11
N LYS A 136 -17.13 8.37 -3.28
CA LYS A 136 -16.89 7.55 -4.48
C LYS A 136 -15.42 7.63 -4.86
N GLY A 137 -14.83 6.49 -5.18
CA GLY A 137 -13.44 6.47 -5.66
C GLY A 137 -12.64 5.31 -5.09
N ARG A 138 -11.54 5.62 -4.40
CA ARG A 138 -10.53 4.65 -3.99
C ARG A 138 -10.15 4.75 -2.53
N LEU A 139 -9.58 3.67 -2.03
CA LEU A 139 -8.87 3.62 -0.75
C LEU A 139 -7.38 3.41 -1.02
N GLU A 140 -6.53 3.78 -0.06
CA GLU A 140 -5.09 3.55 -0.10
C GLU A 140 -4.65 2.73 1.11
N ASP A 141 -4.23 1.48 0.90
CA ASP A 141 -3.57 0.69 1.93
C ASP A 141 -2.08 1.05 1.98
N ARG A 142 -1.63 1.59 3.11
CA ARG A 142 -0.27 2.11 3.31
C ARG A 142 0.67 1.07 3.94
N ARG A 143 0.13 -0.08 4.32
CA ARG A 143 0.85 -1.13 5.03
C ARG A 143 1.73 -2.04 4.16
N PRO A 144 1.58 -2.20 2.84
CA PRO A 144 2.51 -3.03 2.08
C PRO A 144 3.93 -2.43 2.06
N ALA A 145 4.93 -3.28 2.25
CA ALA A 145 6.35 -2.94 2.17
C ALA A 145 6.82 -2.80 0.72
N SER A 146 7.91 -2.06 0.52
CA SER A 146 8.58 -1.89 -0.78
C SER A 146 9.07 -3.20 -1.43
N ASN A 147 9.43 -4.21 -0.63
CA ASN A 147 9.79 -5.57 -1.09
C ASN A 147 8.57 -6.51 -1.25
N GLY A 148 7.35 -6.02 -1.07
CA GLY A 148 6.14 -6.84 -1.15
C GLY A 148 5.92 -7.46 -2.53
N ASP A 149 5.34 -8.66 -2.58
CA ASP A 149 4.91 -9.31 -3.81
C ASP A 149 3.58 -8.71 -4.28
N PRO A 150 3.53 -7.97 -5.40
CA PRO A 150 2.33 -7.28 -5.84
C PRO A 150 1.17 -8.23 -6.16
N TYR A 151 1.43 -9.49 -6.55
CA TYR A 151 0.36 -10.45 -6.80
C TYR A 151 -0.34 -10.86 -5.51
N LYS A 152 0.42 -11.19 -4.47
CA LYS A 152 -0.14 -11.60 -3.17
C LYS A 152 -0.87 -10.46 -2.49
N ILE A 153 -0.30 -9.25 -2.56
CA ILE A 153 -0.91 -8.04 -2.01
C ILE A 153 -2.23 -7.74 -2.73
N ALA A 154 -2.24 -7.76 -4.07
CA ALA A 154 -3.46 -7.50 -4.82
C ALA A 154 -4.54 -8.57 -4.57
N ALA A 155 -4.14 -9.85 -4.45
CA ALA A 155 -5.06 -10.94 -4.17
C ALA A 155 -5.77 -10.77 -2.82
N VAL A 156 -5.02 -10.51 -1.73
CA VAL A 156 -5.63 -10.33 -0.40
C VAL A 156 -6.47 -9.06 -0.31
N ILE A 157 -6.08 -7.98 -1.01
CA ILE A 157 -6.88 -6.75 -1.11
C ILE A 157 -8.24 -7.07 -1.75
N ILE A 158 -8.24 -7.74 -2.92
CA ILE A 158 -9.48 -8.09 -3.61
C ILE A 158 -10.36 -8.97 -2.73
N GLU A 159 -9.80 -10.03 -2.15
CA GLU A 159 -10.54 -10.99 -1.35
C GLU A 159 -11.22 -10.31 -0.16
N THR A 160 -10.48 -9.48 0.60
CA THR A 160 -11.04 -8.77 1.76
C THR A 160 -12.04 -7.70 1.34
N THR A 161 -11.79 -6.94 0.27
CA THR A 161 -12.77 -5.98 -0.26
C THR A 161 -14.08 -6.66 -0.64
N LYS A 162 -14.01 -7.83 -1.30
CA LYS A 162 -15.20 -8.60 -1.71
C LYS A 162 -15.92 -9.27 -0.54
N SER A 163 -15.24 -9.51 0.58
CA SER A 163 -15.87 -10.06 1.79
C SER A 163 -16.74 -9.04 2.56
N ALA A 164 -16.58 -7.74 2.26
CA ALA A 164 -17.29 -6.67 2.96
C ALA A 164 -18.76 -6.56 2.53
N TYR A 165 -19.16 -7.23 1.44
CA TYR A 165 -20.49 -7.11 0.86
C TYR A 165 -20.92 -8.32 0.01
#